data_AF-A0A7S4IXV8-F1
#
_entry.id   AF-A0A7S4IXV8-F1
#
_cell.length_a   1.000
_cell.length_b   1.000
_cell.length_c   1.000
_cell.angle_alpha   90.00
_cell.angle_beta   90.00
_cell.angle_gamma   90.00
#
_symmetry.space_group_name_H-M   'P 1'
#
loop_
_entity.id
_entity.type
_entity.pdbx_description
1 polymer ?
#
loop_
_entity_poly.entity_id
_entity_poly.type
_entity_poly.pdbx_seq_one_letter_code
_entity_poly.pdbx_strand_id
1 'polypeptide(L)'
;RLVAAAAAGGVPNNNAQRRAYSWLAEDPRVRSREYSDRRIVQRWALAASFFSQNDPWLWEGWKDHPNECSWFGITCCYIEDVEDVDVEEDEDENENEGK
;
A
#
# COMPACT_ATOMS: atom_id res chain seq x y z
N ARG A 1 32.72 11.46 30.44
CA ARG A 1 31.98 10.28 29.92
C ARG A 1 30.50 10.62 30.01
N LEU A 2 29.87 10.94 28.88
CA LEU A 2 28.45 11.28 28.81
C LEU A 2 27.63 10.00 28.96
N VAL A 3 26.69 10.01 29.90
CA VAL A 3 25.68 8.96 30.05
C VAL A 3 24.50 9.37 29.17
N ALA A 4 24.24 8.62 28.10
CA ALA A 4 23.00 8.71 27.36
C ALA A 4 22.10 7.55 27.81
N ALA A 5 21.09 7.88 28.62
CA ALA A 5 19.98 6.98 28.91
C ALA A 5 19.12 6.87 27.64
N ALA A 6 19.21 5.74 26.94
CA ALA A 6 18.24 5.38 25.93
C ALA A 6 16.95 4.99 26.65
N ALA A 7 15.96 5.89 26.63
CA ALA A 7 14.62 5.58 27.09
C ALA A 7 14.07 4.42 26.26
N ALA A 8 13.76 3.31 26.93
CA ALA A 8 12.97 2.20 26.41
C ALA A 8 11.53 2.69 26.17
N GLY A 9 11.30 3.31 25.01
CA GLY A 9 9.98 3.56 24.46
C GLY A 9 9.85 2.73 23.20
N GLY A 10 9.06 1.65 23.23
CA GLY A 10 8.74 0.91 22.01
C GLY A 10 8.17 1.87 20.98
N VAL A 11 8.90 2.10 19.90
CA VAL A 11 8.35 2.78 18.71
C VAL A 11 7.12 1.97 18.31
N PRO A 12 5.93 2.57 18.15
CA PRO A 12 4.75 1.83 17.72
C PRO A 12 5.12 1.01 16.49
N ASN A 13 4.93 -0.31 16.54
CA ASN A 13 5.19 -1.24 15.43
C ASN A 13 4.15 -1.06 14.29
N ASN A 14 3.72 0.17 14.05
CA ASN A 14 2.55 0.55 13.29
C ASN A 14 2.87 1.55 12.16
N ASN A 15 4.15 1.71 11.79
CA ASN A 15 4.47 2.53 10.62
C ASN A 15 4.15 1.74 9.34
N ALA A 16 3.46 2.38 8.41
CA ALA A 16 2.93 1.75 7.21
C ALA A 16 4.06 1.18 6.32
N GLN A 17 5.21 1.86 6.32
CA GLN A 17 6.41 1.47 5.57
C GLN A 17 6.95 0.09 5.99
N ARG A 18 6.98 -0.21 7.29
CA ARG A 18 7.45 -1.50 7.80
C ARG A 18 6.43 -2.60 7.56
N ARG A 19 5.12 -2.29 7.65
CA ARG A 19 4.05 -3.24 7.30
C ARG A 19 4.14 -3.61 5.82
N ALA A 20 4.33 -2.62 4.94
CA ALA A 20 4.55 -2.81 3.52
C ALA A 20 5.79 -3.67 3.23
N TYR A 21 6.90 -3.37 3.89
CA TYR A 21 8.13 -4.17 3.77
C TYR A 21 7.91 -5.62 4.22
N SER A 22 7.25 -5.84 5.35
CA SER A 22 7.03 -7.19 5.90
C SER A 22 6.14 -8.01 4.98
N TRP A 23 5.04 -7.43 4.48
CA TRP A 23 4.17 -8.06 3.48
C TRP A 23 4.93 -8.43 2.21
N LEU A 24 5.75 -7.51 1.67
CA LEU A 24 6.48 -7.75 0.43
C LEU A 24 7.62 -8.78 0.61
N ALA A 25 8.28 -8.81 1.77
CA ALA A 25 9.36 -9.75 2.07
C ALA A 25 8.89 -11.21 2.23
N GLU A 26 7.59 -11.40 2.47
CA GLU A 26 6.94 -12.71 2.54
C GLU A 26 6.50 -13.21 1.16
N ASP A 27 6.45 -12.35 0.14
CA ASP A 27 6.07 -12.73 -1.22
C ASP A 27 7.15 -13.62 -1.87
N PRO A 28 6.83 -14.87 -2.26
CA PRO A 28 7.80 -15.78 -2.87
C PRO A 28 8.38 -15.24 -4.19
N ARG A 29 7.66 -14.35 -4.89
CA ARG A 29 8.09 -13.75 -6.18
C ARG A 29 9.24 -12.75 -6.00
N VAL A 30 9.35 -12.15 -4.82
CA VAL A 30 10.52 -11.34 -4.44
C VAL A 30 11.73 -12.23 -4.24
N ARG A 31 11.56 -13.37 -3.55
CA ARG A 31 12.67 -14.31 -3.27
C ARG A 31 13.13 -15.05 -4.53
N SER A 32 12.22 -15.39 -5.43
CA SER A 32 12.53 -16.00 -6.73
C SER A 32 13.06 -15.02 -7.76
N ARG A 33 13.11 -13.70 -7.45
CA ARG A 33 13.49 -12.62 -8.37
C ARG A 33 12.62 -12.53 -9.62
N GLU A 34 11.37 -12.93 -9.50
CA GLU A 34 10.37 -12.74 -10.56
C GLU A 34 9.99 -11.25 -10.69
N TYR A 35 10.04 -10.52 -9.57
CA TYR A 35 9.88 -9.07 -9.56
C TYR A 35 11.19 -8.35 -9.83
N SER A 36 11.15 -7.38 -10.75
CA SER A 36 12.24 -6.43 -10.96
C SER A 36 12.39 -5.52 -9.74
N ASP A 37 13.58 -4.97 -9.52
CA ASP A 37 13.82 -4.01 -8.43
C ASP A 37 12.84 -2.83 -8.48
N ARG A 38 12.51 -2.37 -9.69
CA ARG A 38 11.51 -1.34 -9.92
C ARG A 38 10.13 -1.75 -9.40
N ARG A 39 9.68 -2.95 -9.74
CA ARG A 39 8.38 -3.49 -9.30
C ARG A 39 8.35 -3.69 -7.78
N ILE A 40 9.46 -4.10 -7.18
CA ILE A 40 9.59 -4.20 -5.72
C ILE A 40 9.40 -2.82 -5.06
N VAL A 41 10.05 -1.77 -5.59
CA VAL A 41 9.89 -0.40 -5.07
C VAL A 41 8.45 0.10 -5.24
N GLN A 42 7.85 -0.13 -6.41
CA GLN A 42 6.47 0.24 -6.71
C GLN A 42 5.48 -0.43 -5.75
N ARG A 43 5.56 -1.76 -5.57
CA ARG A 43 4.71 -2.49 -4.62
C ARG A 43 4.90 -2.03 -3.19
N TRP A 44 6.14 -1.74 -2.79
CA TRP A 44 6.40 -1.24 -1.45
C TRP A 44 5.73 0.12 -1.23
N ALA A 45 5.82 1.04 -2.20
CA ALA A 45 5.18 2.35 -2.11
C ALA A 45 3.65 2.23 -2.04
N LEU A 46 3.05 1.43 -2.92
CA LEU A 46 1.60 1.18 -2.93
C LEU A 46 1.12 0.53 -1.62
N ALA A 47 1.82 -0.50 -1.15
CA ALA A 47 1.47 -1.15 0.10
C ALA A 47 1.66 -0.22 1.31
N ALA A 48 2.66 0.68 1.28
CA ALA A 48 2.84 1.68 2.33
C ALA A 48 1.69 2.69 2.33
N SER A 49 1.21 3.12 1.16
CA SER A 49 0.00 3.95 1.05
C SER A 49 -1.21 3.19 1.60
N PHE A 50 -1.47 1.96 1.14
CA PHE A 50 -2.54 1.10 1.65
C PHE A 50 -2.52 0.98 3.19
N PHE A 51 -1.35 0.66 3.77
CA PHE A 51 -1.22 0.48 5.22
C PHE A 51 -1.24 1.78 6.02
N SER A 52 -1.15 2.94 5.37
CA SER A 52 -1.30 4.25 6.01
C SER A 52 -2.76 4.67 6.17
N GLN A 53 -3.67 4.01 5.47
CA GLN A 53 -5.10 4.29 5.56
C GLN A 53 -5.73 3.59 6.75
N ASN A 54 -6.76 4.23 7.32
CA ASN A 54 -7.53 3.71 8.45
C ASN A 54 -8.75 2.89 8.01
N ASP A 55 -9.17 3.01 6.74
CA ASP A 55 -10.34 2.33 6.22
C ASP A 55 -9.94 1.17 5.27
N PRO A 56 -10.23 -0.10 5.62
CA PRO A 56 -9.92 -1.25 4.76
C PRO A 56 -10.84 -1.41 3.54
N TRP A 57 -12.05 -0.82 3.55
CA TRP A 57 -13.09 -1.09 2.55
C TRP A 57 -12.78 -0.44 1.20
N LEU A 58 -12.11 0.71 1.20
CA LEU A 58 -11.69 1.44 0.00
C LEU A 58 -10.63 0.70 -0.85
N TRP A 59 -10.16 -0.46 -0.39
CA TRP A 59 -9.00 -1.14 -0.95
C TRP A 59 -9.20 -2.64 -1.16
N GLU A 60 -10.46 -3.09 -1.23
CA GLU A 60 -10.77 -4.45 -1.64
C GLU A 60 -10.18 -4.73 -3.04
N GLY A 61 -9.43 -5.82 -3.20
CA GLY A 61 -8.69 -6.13 -4.43
C GLY A 61 -7.24 -5.63 -4.49
N TRP A 62 -6.78 -4.86 -3.49
CA TRP A 62 -5.36 -4.50 -3.36
C TRP A 62 -4.55 -5.65 -2.77
N LYS A 63 -3.38 -5.95 -3.37
CA LYS A 63 -2.45 -7.03 -2.98
C LYS A 63 -2.92 -8.46 -3.31
N ASP A 64 -4.10 -8.62 -3.89
CA ASP A 64 -4.67 -9.94 -4.20
C ASP A 64 -4.14 -10.51 -5.53
N HIS A 65 -3.60 -9.65 -6.40
CA HIS A 65 -3.08 -10.04 -7.70
C HIS A 65 -1.54 -9.93 -7.81
N PRO A 66 -0.92 -10.82 -8.61
CA PRO A 66 0.49 -10.70 -8.99
C PRO A 66 0.81 -9.40 -9.71
N ASN A 67 -0.15 -8.82 -10.43
CA ASN A 67 0.00 -7.57 -11.14
C ASN A 67 -0.76 -6.43 -10.44
N GLU A 68 -0.05 -5.35 -10.15
CA GLU A 68 -0.54 -4.14 -9.52
C GLU A 68 -1.55 -3.42 -10.41
N CYS A 69 -1.40 -3.54 -11.73
CA CYS A 69 -2.34 -2.99 -12.73
C CYS A 69 -3.72 -3.66 -12.71
N SER A 70 -3.87 -4.74 -11.95
CA SER A 70 -5.16 -5.40 -11.70
C SER A 70 -5.73 -5.06 -10.33
N TRP A 71 -5.08 -4.19 -9.55
CA TRP A 71 -5.61 -3.72 -8.29
C TRP A 71 -6.63 -2.60 -8.55
N PHE A 72 -7.62 -2.51 -7.69
CA PHE A 72 -8.67 -1.48 -7.79
C PHE A 72 -8.07 -0.07 -7.82
N GLY A 73 -8.56 0.81 -8.69
CA GLY A 73 -8.08 2.19 -8.77
C GLY A 73 -6.62 2.37 -9.24
N ILE A 74 -5.92 1.32 -9.67
CA ILE A 74 -4.58 1.43 -10.24
C ILE A 74 -4.65 1.42 -11.76
N THR A 75 -4.17 2.50 -12.37
CA THR A 75 -3.97 2.58 -13.82
C THR A 75 -2.49 2.45 -14.15
N CYS A 76 -2.18 1.54 -15.07
CA CYS A 76 -0.84 1.38 -15.62
C CYS A 76 -0.76 1.78 -17.08
N CYS A 77 0.41 2.28 -17.50
CA CYS A 77 0.73 2.38 -18.92
C CYS A 77 1.29 1.06 -19.46
N TYR A 78 1.50 1.04 -20.78
CA TYR A 78 1.96 -0.12 -21.57
C TYR A 78 3.27 -0.78 -21.11
N ILE A 79 3.97 -0.21 -20.14
CA ILE A 79 5.23 -0.72 -19.56
C ILE A 79 5.09 -1.28 -18.13
N GLU A 80 3.87 -1.61 -17.70
CA GLU A 80 3.53 -2.16 -16.36
C GLU A 80 3.86 -1.23 -15.18
N ASP A 81 4.02 0.05 -15.45
CA ASP A 81 4.26 1.05 -14.42
C ASP A 81 2.95 1.66 -13.98
N VAL A 82 2.78 1.80 -12.66
CA VAL A 82 1.67 2.55 -12.10
C VAL A 82 1.89 4.02 -12.45
N GLU A 83 0.92 4.60 -13.16
CA GLU A 83 0.91 6.02 -13.49
C GLU A 83 -0.05 6.79 -12.59
N ASP A 84 -1.21 6.19 -12.30
CA ASP A 84 -2.25 6.83 -11.51
C ASP A 84 -2.80 5.90 -10.45
N VAL A 85 -3.21 6.49 -9.34
CA VAL A 85 -3.81 5.83 -8.18
C VAL A 85 -5.02 6.64 -7.77
N ASP A 86 -6.20 6.16 -8.18
CA ASP A 86 -7.48 6.77 -7.84
C ASP A 86 -7.92 6.29 -6.45
N VAL A 87 -8.09 7.24 -5.54
CA VAL A 87 -8.51 7.02 -4.15
C VAL A 87 -9.67 7.96 -3.87
N GLU A 88 -10.79 7.75 -4.55
CA GLU A 88 -12.01 8.53 -4.30
C GLU A 88 -12.93 7.74 -3.37
N GLU A 89 -13.44 8.42 -2.33
CA GLU A 89 -14.58 7.93 -1.55
C GLU A 89 -15.83 8.20 -2.39
N ASP A 90 -16.63 7.18 -2.69
CA ASP A 90 -17.96 7.39 -3.26
C ASP A 90 -18.76 8.24 -2.25
N GLU A 91 -18.88 9.54 -2.50
CA GLU A 91 -19.86 10.37 -1.79
C GLU A 91 -21.24 9.87 -2.24
N ASP A 92 -21.86 9.01 -1.42
CA ASP A 92 -23.26 8.62 -1.57
C ASP A 92 -24.11 9.90 -1.62
N GLU A 93 -24.42 10.37 -2.83
CA GLU A 93 -25.41 11.41 -3.06
C GLU A 93 -26.78 10.85 -2.64
N ASN A 94 -27.13 11.04 -1.36
CA ASN A 94 -28.49 10.93 -0.87
C ASN A 94 -29.31 12.07 -1.50
N GLU A 95 -29.75 11.88 -2.75
CA GLU A 95 -30.85 12.65 -3.34
C GLU A 95 -32.13 12.33 -2.58
N ASN A 96 -32.33 13.04 -1.48
CA ASN A 96 -33.59 13.16 -0.81
C ASN A 96 -34.48 14.07 -1.66
N GLU A 97 -35.04 13.53 -2.76
CA GLU A 97 -36.10 14.19 -3.52
C GLU A 97 -37.38 14.26 -2.67
N GLY A 98 -37.41 15.25 -1.79
CA GLY A 98 -38.61 15.69 -1.10
C GLY A 98 -39.21 16.91 -1.78
N LYS A 99 -40.20 16.70 -2.67
CA LYS A 99 -41.50 17.40 -2.67
C LYS A 99 -42.42 16.97 -3.81
#